data_AF-A0A540X6E8-F1
#
_entry.id   AF-A0A540X6E8-F1
#
_cell.length_a   1.000
_cell.length_b   1.000
_cell.length_c   1.000
_cell.angle_alpha   90.00
_cell.angle_beta   90.00
_cell.angle_gamma   90.00
#
_symmetry.space_group_name_H-M   'P 1'
#
loop_
_entity.id
_entity.type
_entity.pdbx_description
1 polymer ?
#
loop_
_entity_poly.entity_id
_entity_poly.type
_entity_poly.pdbx_seq_one_letter_code
_entity_poly.pdbx_strand_id
1 'polypeptide(L)'
;MFDSNDNDPISPALRALLELFTTELAEVRFPDMSGEVLEDAAAQVRVKAEAVAKAQAALEAARQSLHESQDALLQKGQRALAYARVFSEENPELNTKLDSIHLPRPVRKGAKVEGVAAEPVAAQHGNEENAPKRRGRPPKVRPSAGASLFAEGATAEALAVAHEGNGVLPTA
;
A
#
# COMPACT_ATOMS: atom_id res chain seq x y z
N MET A 1 0.33 13.90 -15.34
CA MET A 1 -1.02 14.48 -15.49
C MET A 1 -1.92 13.32 -15.84
N PHE A 2 -2.82 12.92 -14.92
CA PHE A 2 -3.88 11.99 -15.27
C PHE A 2 -4.95 12.82 -15.95
N ASP A 3 -5.32 12.46 -17.17
CA ASP A 3 -6.37 13.15 -17.91
C ASP A 3 -7.66 13.11 -17.09
N SER A 4 -8.11 14.27 -16.60
CA SER A 4 -9.43 14.41 -15.95
C SER A 4 -10.57 13.93 -16.86
N ASN A 5 -10.30 13.77 -18.16
CA ASN A 5 -11.21 13.18 -19.13
C ASN A 5 -11.34 11.65 -19.04
N ASP A 6 -10.34 10.90 -18.58
CA ASP A 6 -10.45 9.44 -18.42
C ASP A 6 -11.28 9.06 -17.20
N ASN A 7 -11.43 9.99 -16.25
CA ASN A 7 -12.15 9.78 -15.00
C ASN A 7 -13.52 10.48 -14.96
N ASP A 8 -13.99 11.04 -16.08
CA ASP A 8 -15.36 11.55 -16.17
C ASP A 8 -16.32 10.34 -16.12
N PRO A 9 -17.32 10.34 -15.22
CA PRO A 9 -18.33 9.28 -15.15
C PRO A 9 -19.16 9.12 -16.44
N ILE A 10 -19.10 10.08 -17.36
CA ILE A 10 -19.79 10.04 -18.64
C ILE A 10 -18.90 9.41 -19.72
N SER A 11 -19.46 8.46 -20.48
CA SER A 11 -18.72 7.79 -21.55
C SER A 11 -18.24 8.78 -22.62
N PRO A 12 -17.07 8.54 -23.24
CA PRO A 12 -16.55 9.44 -24.28
C PRO A 12 -17.52 9.66 -25.45
N ALA A 13 -18.27 8.62 -25.84
CA ALA A 13 -19.27 8.71 -26.90
C ALA A 13 -20.44 9.64 -26.54
N LEU A 14 -20.90 9.63 -25.28
CA LEU A 14 -21.95 10.55 -24.83
C LEU A 14 -21.43 11.99 -24.72
N ARG A 15 -20.16 12.20 -24.39
CA ARG A 15 -19.53 13.53 -24.42
C ARG A 15 -19.46 14.10 -25.83
N ALA A 16 -19.06 13.29 -26.81
CA ALA A 16 -19.07 13.70 -28.21
C ALA A 16 -20.49 14.03 -28.70
N LEU A 17 -21.51 13.29 -28.23
CA LEU A 17 -22.90 13.60 -28.51
C LEU A 17 -23.33 14.94 -27.89
N LEU A 18 -22.98 15.20 -26.63
CA LEU A 18 -23.25 16.48 -25.97
C LEU A 18 -22.62 17.64 -26.74
N GLU A 19 -21.37 17.49 -27.18
CA GLU A 19 -20.65 18.49 -27.98
C GLU A 19 -21.33 18.75 -29.33
N LEU A 20 -21.85 17.70 -29.99
CA LEU A 20 -22.61 17.85 -31.23
C LEU A 20 -23.93 18.61 -31.01
N PHE A 21 -24.59 18.37 -29.88
CA PHE A 21 -25.83 19.08 -29.49
C PHE A 21 -25.60 20.54 -29.11
N THR A 22 -24.39 20.90 -28.65
CA THR A 22 -24.04 22.28 -28.32
C THR A 22 -23.47 23.06 -29.51
N THR A 23 -22.95 22.37 -30.53
CA THR A 23 -22.32 23.00 -31.71
C THR A 23 -23.24 22.95 -32.93
N GLU A 24 -23.33 21.80 -33.59
CA GLU A 24 -23.97 21.64 -34.90
C GLU A 24 -25.50 21.56 -34.82
N LEU A 25 -26.04 21.00 -33.74
CA LEU A 25 -27.48 20.84 -33.54
C LEU A 25 -28.07 21.90 -32.60
N ALA A 26 -27.34 22.97 -32.31
CA ALA A 26 -27.76 24.03 -31.39
C ALA A 26 -29.08 24.72 -31.82
N GLU A 27 -29.32 24.81 -33.13
CA GLU A 27 -30.54 25.41 -33.70
C GLU A 27 -31.72 24.41 -33.80
N VAL A 28 -31.47 23.11 -33.61
CA VAL A 28 -32.48 22.06 -33.73
C VAL A 28 -33.03 21.72 -32.35
N ARG A 29 -34.28 22.10 -32.09
CA ARG A 29 -35.01 21.70 -30.87
C ARG A 29 -35.93 20.53 -31.16
N PHE A 30 -35.63 19.38 -30.55
CA PHE A 30 -36.59 18.27 -30.50
C PHE A 30 -37.54 18.50 -29.30
N PRO A 31 -38.81 18.06 -29.40
CA PRO A 31 -39.84 18.36 -28.39
C PRO A 31 -39.45 18.02 -26.95
N ASP A 32 -38.76 16.90 -26.74
CA ASP A 32 -38.34 16.41 -25.41
C ASP A 32 -36.81 16.31 -25.26
N MET A 33 -36.05 16.63 -26.31
CA MET A 33 -34.59 16.50 -26.30
C MET A 33 -33.93 17.77 -26.84
N SER A 34 -33.13 18.40 -25.99
CA SER A 34 -32.33 19.56 -26.34
C SER A 34 -30.99 19.50 -25.65
N GLY A 35 -30.02 20.29 -26.14
CA GLY A 35 -28.69 20.39 -25.52
C GLY A 35 -28.76 20.67 -24.03
N GLU A 36 -29.65 21.57 -23.60
CA GLU A 36 -29.88 21.89 -22.18
C GLU A 36 -30.34 20.68 -21.36
N VAL A 37 -31.30 19.90 -21.87
CA VAL A 37 -31.80 18.70 -21.17
C VAL A 37 -30.72 17.64 -21.04
N LEU A 38 -29.90 17.47 -22.08
CA LEU A 38 -28.79 16.51 -22.06
C LEU A 38 -27.64 16.99 -21.16
N GLU A 39 -27.37 18.29 -21.12
CA GLU A 39 -26.38 18.90 -20.23
C GLU A 39 -26.81 18.82 -18.76
N ASP A 40 -28.09 19.07 -18.46
CA ASP A 40 -28.66 18.87 -17.13
C ASP A 40 -28.56 17.40 -16.69
N ALA A 41 -28.88 16.46 -17.59
CA ALA A 41 -28.73 15.03 -17.31
C ALA A 41 -27.26 14.66 -17.06
N ALA A 42 -26.33 15.19 -17.85
CA ALA A 42 -24.89 15.01 -17.67
C ALA A 42 -24.41 15.57 -16.31
N ALA A 43 -24.86 16.77 -15.94
CA ALA A 43 -24.56 17.37 -14.65
C ALA A 43 -25.09 16.50 -13.49
N GLN A 44 -26.30 15.95 -13.60
CA GLN A 44 -26.84 15.03 -12.60
C GLN A 44 -26.02 13.74 -12.46
N VAL A 45 -25.52 13.18 -13.56
CA VAL A 45 -24.65 12.00 -13.54
C VAL A 45 -23.35 12.33 -12.80
N ARG A 46 -22.74 13.49 -13.07
CA ARG A 46 -21.51 13.94 -12.38
C ARG A 46 -21.73 14.12 -10.89
N VAL A 47 -22.82 14.77 -10.47
CA VAL A 47 -23.18 14.93 -9.05
C VAL A 47 -23.37 13.57 -8.37
N LYS A 48 -24.07 12.63 -9.02
CA LYS A 48 -24.27 11.28 -8.49
C LYS A 48 -22.96 10.51 -8.39
N ALA A 49 -22.07 10.63 -9.38
CA ALA A 49 -20.76 10.00 -9.35
C ALA A 49 -19.88 10.53 -8.22
N GLU A 50 -19.88 11.84 -7.98
CA GLU A 50 -19.20 12.44 -6.83
C GLU A 50 -19.77 11.93 -5.49
N ALA A 51 -21.08 11.78 -5.39
CA ALA A 51 -21.72 11.22 -4.20
C ALA A 51 -21.30 9.76 -3.97
N VAL A 52 -21.20 8.95 -5.03
CA VAL A 52 -20.68 7.58 -4.97
C VAL A 52 -19.21 7.57 -4.52
N ALA A 53 -18.35 8.42 -5.11
CA ALA A 53 -16.94 8.50 -4.73
C ALA A 53 -16.77 8.89 -3.25
N LYS A 54 -17.56 9.84 -2.75
CA LYS A 54 -17.57 10.22 -1.32
C LYS A 54 -18.03 9.06 -0.43
N ALA A 55 -19.07 8.34 -0.83
CA ALA A 55 -19.56 7.19 -0.07
C ALA A 55 -18.54 6.03 -0.05
N GLN A 56 -17.84 5.80 -1.16
CA GLN A 56 -16.77 4.80 -1.23
C GLN A 56 -15.60 5.15 -0.32
N ALA A 57 -15.14 6.41 -0.34
CA ALA A 57 -14.09 6.88 0.57
C ALA A 57 -14.51 6.73 2.06
N ALA A 58 -15.75 7.05 2.40
CA ALA A 58 -16.28 6.87 3.75
C ALA A 58 -16.34 5.39 4.15
N LEU A 59 -16.72 4.50 3.23
CA LEU A 59 -16.76 3.06 3.44
C LEU A 59 -15.35 2.48 3.63
N GLU A 60 -14.37 2.93 2.86
CA GLU A 60 -12.97 2.53 3.02
C GLU A 60 -12.41 2.97 4.37
N ALA A 61 -12.68 4.21 4.78
CA ALA A 61 -12.32 4.72 6.10
C ALA A 61 -12.97 3.89 7.23
N ALA A 62 -14.26 3.56 7.10
CA ALA A 62 -14.96 2.73 8.07
C ALA A 62 -14.40 1.30 8.15
N ARG A 63 -14.02 0.70 7.01
CA ARG A 63 -13.35 -0.61 6.97
C ARG A 63 -11.99 -0.57 7.68
N GLN A 64 -11.22 0.48 7.45
CA GLN A 64 -9.93 0.67 8.10
C GLN A 64 -10.09 0.82 9.62
N SER A 65 -11.03 1.66 10.07
CA SER A 65 -11.33 1.82 11.50
C SER A 65 -11.83 0.53 12.16
N LEU A 66 -12.64 -0.25 11.45
CA LEU A 66 -13.09 -1.56 11.92
C LEU A 66 -11.91 -2.51 12.09
N HIS A 67 -11.00 -2.57 11.10
CA HIS A 67 -9.82 -3.42 11.17
C HIS A 67 -8.91 -3.06 12.35
N GLU A 68 -8.64 -1.77 12.54
CA GLU A 68 -7.87 -1.27 13.69
C GLU A 68 -8.52 -1.64 15.04
N SER A 69 -9.85 -1.52 15.12
CA SER A 69 -10.61 -1.88 16.32
C SER A 69 -10.54 -3.39 16.60
N GLN A 70 -10.61 -4.22 15.56
CA GLN A 70 -10.46 -5.67 15.66
C GLN A 70 -9.05 -6.05 16.13
N ASP A 71 -8.01 -5.43 15.57
CA ASP A 71 -6.63 -5.67 15.98
C ASP A 71 -6.39 -5.26 17.44
N ALA A 72 -6.91 -4.11 17.87
CA ALA A 72 -6.85 -3.67 19.26
C ALA A 72 -7.58 -4.64 20.19
N LEU A 73 -8.73 -5.18 19.77
CA LEU A 73 -9.47 -6.19 20.52
C LEU A 73 -8.69 -7.50 20.61
N LEU A 74 -8.06 -7.96 19.53
CA LEU A 74 -7.23 -9.17 19.54
C LEU A 74 -6.03 -9.04 20.49
N GLN A 75 -5.35 -7.89 20.48
CA GLN A 75 -4.24 -7.63 21.42
C GLN A 75 -4.71 -7.68 22.88
N LYS A 76 -5.84 -7.05 23.19
CA LYS A 76 -6.43 -7.10 24.53
C LYS A 76 -6.87 -8.53 24.90
N GLY A 77 -7.49 -9.26 23.98
CA GLY A 77 -7.90 -10.64 24.17
C GLY A 77 -6.73 -11.57 24.47
N GLN A 78 -5.59 -11.38 23.81
CA GLN A 78 -4.37 -12.15 24.08
C GLN A 78 -3.77 -11.85 25.45
N ARG A 79 -3.72 -10.57 25.84
CA ARG A 79 -3.29 -10.18 27.20
C ARG A 79 -4.22 -10.75 28.26
N ALA A 80 -5.54 -10.66 28.03
CA ALA A 80 -6.54 -11.24 28.92
C ALA A 80 -6.39 -12.75 29.05
N LEU A 81 -6.14 -13.47 27.94
CA LEU A 81 -5.89 -14.91 27.97
C LEU A 81 -4.60 -15.24 28.73
N ALA A 82 -3.54 -14.45 28.57
CA ALA A 82 -2.31 -14.62 29.34
C ALA A 82 -2.54 -14.42 30.85
N TYR A 83 -3.29 -13.40 31.25
CA TYR A 83 -3.64 -13.18 32.66
C TYR A 83 -4.55 -14.28 33.21
N ALA A 84 -5.52 -14.72 32.42
CA ALA A 84 -6.40 -15.81 32.80
C ALA A 84 -5.61 -17.12 33.01
N ARG A 85 -4.58 -17.37 32.20
CA ARG A 85 -3.68 -18.52 32.37
C ARG A 85 -2.94 -18.49 33.72
N VAL A 86 -2.32 -17.37 34.06
CA VAL A 86 -1.63 -17.19 35.36
C VAL A 86 -2.59 -17.39 36.52
N PHE A 87 -3.80 -16.83 36.43
CA PHE A 87 -4.83 -17.02 37.46
C PHE A 87 -5.31 -18.48 37.57
N SER A 88 -5.33 -19.21 36.46
CA SER A 88 -5.76 -20.61 36.42
C SER A 88 -4.69 -21.63 36.77
N GLU A 89 -3.45 -21.21 37.10
CA GLU A 89 -2.37 -22.13 37.49
C GLU A 89 -2.77 -23.01 38.69
N GLU A 90 -3.55 -22.45 39.62
CA GLU A 90 -4.06 -23.16 40.80
C GLU A 90 -5.37 -23.94 40.51
N ASN A 91 -5.94 -23.80 39.31
CA ASN A 91 -7.24 -24.36 38.92
C ASN A 91 -7.18 -25.12 37.57
N PRO A 92 -6.91 -26.44 37.58
CA PRO A 92 -6.67 -27.22 36.35
C PRO A 92 -7.89 -27.29 35.41
N GLU A 93 -9.11 -27.25 35.95
CA GLU A 93 -10.34 -27.22 35.15
C GLU A 93 -10.51 -25.93 34.35
N LEU A 94 -10.08 -24.79 34.92
CA LEU A 94 -10.11 -23.48 34.27
C LEU A 94 -9.05 -23.39 33.17
N ASN A 95 -7.87 -23.94 33.42
CA ASN A 95 -6.78 -23.96 32.45
C ASN A 95 -7.15 -24.79 31.20
N THR A 96 -7.79 -25.94 31.39
CA THR A 96 -8.29 -26.78 30.28
C THR A 96 -9.29 -26.03 29.39
N LYS A 97 -10.17 -25.20 29.99
CA LYS A 97 -11.12 -24.38 29.25
C LYS A 97 -10.41 -23.25 28.48
N LEU A 98 -9.41 -22.61 29.07
CA LEU A 98 -8.64 -21.54 28.41
C LEU A 98 -7.79 -22.07 27.25
N ASP A 99 -7.26 -23.28 27.35
CA ASP A 99 -6.48 -23.89 26.27
C ASP A 99 -7.31 -24.27 25.04
N SER A 100 -8.61 -24.51 25.21
CA SER A 100 -9.54 -24.68 24.09
C SER A 100 -9.80 -23.38 23.31
N ILE A 101 -9.49 -22.21 23.89
CA ILE A 101 -9.70 -20.90 23.27
C ILE A 101 -8.46 -20.51 22.48
N HIS A 102 -8.51 -20.70 21.16
CA HIS A 102 -7.46 -20.30 20.25
C HIS A 102 -7.78 -18.95 19.60
N LEU A 103 -7.12 -17.88 20.06
CA LEU A 103 -7.11 -16.61 19.33
C LEU A 103 -6.07 -16.66 18.21
N PRO A 104 -6.35 -16.08 17.03
CA PRO A 104 -5.35 -15.96 15.97
C PRO A 104 -4.15 -15.17 16.50
N ARG A 105 -2.94 -15.71 16.31
CA ARG A 105 -1.71 -15.00 16.68
C ARG A 105 -1.58 -13.76 15.80
N PRO A 106 -1.19 -12.60 16.37
CA PRO A 106 -0.93 -11.43 15.55
C PRO A 106 0.31 -11.77 14.72
N VAL A 107 0.13 -11.86 13.40
CA VAL A 107 1.27 -11.93 12.49
C VAL A 107 1.93 -10.56 12.58
N ARG A 108 2.97 -10.45 13.42
CA ARG A 108 3.84 -9.27 13.41
C ARG A 108 4.39 -9.16 11.98
N LYS A 109 3.85 -8.24 11.19
CA LYS A 109 4.40 -7.85 9.89
C LYS A 109 5.69 -7.06 10.19
N GLY A 110 6.76 -7.77 10.49
CA GLY A 110 8.05 -7.21 10.84
C GLY A 110 9.14 -8.28 10.89
N ALA A 111 10.14 -8.11 10.03
CA ALA A 111 11.37 -8.89 9.87
C ALA A 111 11.26 -10.29 9.24
N LYS A 112 10.99 -10.34 7.92
CA LYS A 112 11.72 -11.31 7.08
C LYS A 112 13.16 -10.81 6.96
N VAL A 113 14.03 -11.32 7.82
CA VAL A 113 15.45 -11.43 7.51
C VAL A 113 15.55 -12.56 6.49
N GLU A 114 15.79 -12.21 5.23
CA GLU A 114 16.27 -13.15 4.22
C GLU A 114 17.64 -13.68 4.66
N GLY A 115 17.75 -15.01 4.82
CA GLY A 115 18.95 -15.63 5.34
C GLY A 115 18.92 -17.16 5.35
N VAL A 116 18.92 -17.75 4.15
CA VAL A 116 19.59 -19.02 3.76
C VAL A 116 19.26 -20.32 4.52
N ALA A 117 18.58 -21.23 3.80
CA ALA A 117 18.95 -22.64 3.74
C ALA A 117 18.65 -23.17 2.32
N ALA A 118 19.71 -23.42 1.56
CA ALA A 118 19.74 -24.01 0.22
C ALA A 118 19.37 -25.51 0.29
N GLU A 119 18.44 -25.99 -0.55
CA GLU A 119 18.61 -26.89 -1.74
C GLU A 119 19.02 -28.36 -1.43
N PRO A 120 18.50 -29.37 -2.19
CA PRO A 120 18.76 -29.48 -3.63
C PRO A 120 17.61 -29.94 -4.56
N VAL A 121 17.69 -29.39 -5.77
CA VAL A 121 17.26 -29.86 -7.10
C VAL A 121 16.92 -31.35 -7.24
N ALA A 122 15.72 -31.62 -7.77
CA ALA A 122 15.48 -32.72 -8.70
C ALA A 122 14.81 -32.15 -9.97
N ALA A 123 15.51 -32.32 -11.09
CA ALA A 123 15.08 -31.92 -12.42
C ALA A 123 13.84 -32.69 -12.89
N GLN A 124 13.02 -32.08 -13.75
CA GLN A 124 12.69 -32.62 -15.09
C GLN A 124 11.81 -31.67 -15.93
N HIS A 125 12.39 -31.28 -17.07
CA HIS A 125 11.81 -31.12 -18.43
C HIS A 125 10.90 -29.93 -18.79
N GLY A 126 11.45 -29.07 -19.68
CA GLY A 126 10.79 -28.75 -20.95
C GLY A 126 10.44 -27.27 -21.22
N ASN A 127 11.37 -26.47 -21.75
CA ASN A 127 11.18 -25.59 -22.93
C ASN A 127 12.41 -24.70 -23.18
N GLU A 128 13.32 -25.13 -24.05
CA GLU A 128 14.52 -24.38 -24.46
C GLU A 128 14.32 -23.61 -25.79
N GLU A 129 13.13 -23.03 -26.03
CA GLU A 129 12.85 -22.34 -27.30
C GLU A 129 12.41 -20.88 -27.12
N ASN A 130 13.14 -20.11 -26.32
CA ASN A 130 13.09 -18.64 -26.40
C ASN A 130 14.31 -17.97 -25.74
N ALA A 131 15.45 -17.98 -26.43
CA ALA A 131 16.65 -17.26 -26.03
C ALA A 131 16.81 -15.94 -26.84
N PRO A 132 16.46 -14.76 -26.29
CA PRO A 132 16.80 -13.49 -26.92
C PRO A 132 18.29 -13.15 -26.72
N LYS A 133 19.00 -13.03 -27.85
CA LYS A 133 20.43 -12.72 -28.01
C LYS A 133 20.86 -11.50 -27.20
N ARG A 134 21.58 -11.71 -26.10
CA ARG A 134 22.24 -10.66 -25.29
C ARG A 134 23.45 -10.08 -26.03
N ARG A 135 23.22 -9.21 -27.01
CA ARG A 135 24.24 -8.26 -27.51
C ARG A 135 24.35 -7.11 -26.52
N GLY A 136 25.49 -6.99 -25.83
CA GLY A 136 25.78 -5.79 -25.04
C GLY A 136 26.62 -5.94 -23.77
N ARG A 137 27.40 -7.01 -23.58
CA ARG A 137 28.33 -7.09 -22.43
C ARG A 137 29.78 -7.13 -22.90
N PRO A 138 30.54 -6.02 -22.81
CA PRO A 138 31.96 -6.03 -23.12
C PRO A 138 32.74 -6.90 -22.10
N PRO A 139 33.78 -7.65 -22.53
CA PRO A 139 34.48 -8.60 -21.68
C PRO A 139 35.28 -7.92 -20.56
N LYS A 140 35.25 -8.55 -19.39
CA LYS A 140 35.93 -8.13 -18.15
C LYS A 140 37.45 -8.32 -18.29
N VAL A 141 38.18 -7.22 -18.51
CA VAL A 141 39.65 -7.19 -18.36
C VAL A 141 39.98 -7.24 -16.87
N ARG A 142 40.74 -8.26 -16.45
CA ARG A 142 41.37 -8.36 -15.13
C ARG A 142 42.66 -7.55 -15.14
N PRO A 143 42.89 -6.60 -14.22
CA PRO A 143 44.23 -6.22 -13.83
C PRO A 143 44.73 -7.11 -12.69
N SER A 144 45.95 -7.59 -12.94
CA SER A 144 46.87 -8.33 -12.09
C SER A 144 47.09 -7.71 -10.71
N ALA A 145 47.47 -8.59 -9.77
CA ALA A 145 48.01 -8.35 -8.45
C ALA A 145 48.93 -7.12 -8.32
N GLY A 146 48.79 -6.41 -7.19
CA GLY A 146 49.84 -5.60 -6.59
C GLY A 146 49.49 -4.12 -6.38
N ALA A 147 48.79 -3.79 -5.30
CA ALA A 147 48.93 -2.49 -4.61
C ALA A 147 48.24 -2.53 -3.23
N SER A 148 49.07 -2.79 -2.22
CA SER A 148 49.03 -2.18 -0.89
C SER A 148 47.78 -2.35 -0.01
N LEU A 149 47.77 -3.47 0.72
CA LEU A 149 47.33 -3.51 2.12
C LEU A 149 48.19 -2.49 2.91
N PHE A 150 47.53 -1.64 3.70
CA PHE A 150 48.08 -0.56 4.55
C PHE A 150 48.41 0.77 3.85
N ALA A 151 47.42 1.66 3.84
CA ALA A 151 47.65 3.09 3.96
C ALA A 151 46.65 3.63 5.01
N GLU A 152 47.17 3.66 6.25
CA GLU A 152 46.86 4.54 7.36
C GLU A 152 46.09 5.84 6.99
N GLY A 153 45.11 6.22 7.82
CA GLY A 153 44.71 7.62 7.95
C GLY A 153 43.24 7.97 7.67
N ALA A 154 42.31 7.49 8.50
CA ALA A 154 41.05 8.19 8.73
C ALA A 154 40.71 8.08 10.22
N THR A 155 41.13 9.11 10.94
CA THR A 155 41.07 9.32 12.37
C THR A 155 39.65 9.19 12.94
N ALA A 156 39.55 8.46 14.04
CA ALA A 156 38.41 8.45 14.94
C ALA A 156 38.34 9.77 15.71
N GLU A 157 37.84 10.82 15.06
CA GLU A 157 37.62 12.13 15.70
C GLU A 157 36.45 12.89 15.05
N ALA A 158 35.32 12.20 14.85
CA ALA A 158 34.06 12.81 14.43
C ALA A 158 32.87 12.38 15.32
N LEU A 159 33.16 11.84 16.51
CA LEU A 159 32.15 11.26 17.41
C LEU A 159 32.04 11.98 18.78
N ALA A 160 32.61 13.19 18.93
CA ALA A 160 32.64 13.86 20.22
C ALA A 160 32.56 15.40 20.18
N VAL A 161 31.64 16.00 19.41
CA VAL A 161 31.14 17.37 19.72
C VAL A 161 29.69 17.52 19.21
N ALA A 162 28.73 17.01 19.98
CA ALA A 162 27.32 17.42 19.89
C ALA A 162 26.69 17.31 21.28
N HIS A 163 27.37 17.86 22.29
CA HIS A 163 26.78 18.15 23.58
C HIS A 163 27.28 19.53 23.99
N GLU A 164 26.53 20.58 23.67
CA GLU A 164 26.44 21.80 24.47
C GLU A 164 25.38 22.76 23.90
N GLY A 165 24.45 23.17 24.78
CA GLY A 165 23.83 24.48 24.76
C GLY A 165 22.75 24.79 23.71
N ASN A 166 21.48 24.65 24.09
CA ASN A 166 20.66 25.86 24.25
C ASN A 166 19.36 25.57 25.01
N GLY A 167 19.35 25.90 26.30
CA GLY A 167 18.12 26.14 27.03
C GLY A 167 17.89 27.64 27.09
N VAL A 168 16.87 28.15 26.39
CA VAL A 168 16.13 29.36 26.78
C VAL A 168 14.72 29.25 26.20
N LEU A 169 13.74 29.07 27.09
CA LEU A 169 12.34 29.44 26.87
C LEU A 169 12.19 30.93 27.16
N PRO A 170 11.41 31.69 26.38
CA PRO A 170 10.70 32.83 26.93
C PRO A 170 9.21 32.53 27.00
N THR A 171 8.72 32.47 28.24
CA THR A 171 7.32 32.62 28.62
C THR A 171 7.19 34.00 29.26
N ALA A 172 6.05 34.65 29.00
CA ALA A 172 5.57 35.96 29.49
C ALA A 172 5.92 37.18 28.63
#